data_AF-A0A2H0X8Q2-F1
#
_entry.id   AF-A0A2H0X8Q2-F1
#
_cell.length_a   1.000
_cell.length_b   1.000
_cell.length_c   1.000
_cell.angle_alpha   90.00
_cell.angle_beta   90.00
_cell.angle_gamma   90.00
#
_symmetry.space_group_name_H-M   'P 1'
#
loop_
_entity.id
_entity.type
_entity.pdbx_description
1 polymer ?
#
loop_
_entity_poly.entity_id
_entity_poly.type
_entity_poly.pdbx_seq_one_letter_code
_entity_poly.pdbx_strand_id
1 'polypeptide(L)' 'MTELDLKTKTQKELLELLPKKRLELSKKILDFKMGKVKNTNEARFIRKDVARIKTLIAEKSDLVN' A
#
# COMPACT_ATOMS: atom_id res chain seq x y z
N MET A 1 6.01 -6.12 3.42
CA MET A 1 5.07 -6.13 4.55
C MET A 1 4.18 -7.34 4.39
N THR A 2 3.93 -8.09 5.46
CA THR A 2 3.12 -9.31 5.35
C THR A 2 1.63 -8.97 5.48
N GLU A 3 0.76 -9.87 5.03
CA GLU A 3 -0.68 -9.68 5.13
C GLU A 3 -1.17 -9.64 6.59
N LEU A 4 -0.51 -10.40 7.48
CA LEU A 4 -0.77 -10.38 8.92
C LEU A 4 -0.55 -8.97 9.50
N ASP A 5 0.55 -8.30 9.11
CA ASP A 5 0.90 -6.96 9.60
C ASP A 5 -0.14 -5.89 9.26
N LEU A 6 -0.87 -6.08 8.16
CA LEU A 6 -1.92 -5.15 7.75
C LEU A 6 -3.25 -5.44 8.46
N LYS A 7 -3.55 -6.71 8.77
CA LYS A 7 -4.80 -7.11 9.44
C LYS A 7 -4.86 -6.66 10.90
N THR A 8 -3.71 -6.63 11.59
CA THR A 8 -3.58 -6.18 12.98
C THR A 8 -3.78 -4.67 13.15
N LYS A 9 -3.65 -3.89 12.07
CA LYS A 9 -3.86 -2.44 12.11
C LYS A 9 -5.34 -2.09 12.23
N THR A 10 -5.59 -1.01 12.95
CA THR A 10 -6.90 -0.35 13.01
C THR A 10 -7.23 0.32 11.68
N GLN A 11 -8.51 0.61 11.44
CA GLN A 11 -8.94 1.32 10.24
C GLN A 11 -8.26 2.70 10.11
N LYS A 12 -8.08 3.41 11.23
CA LYS A 12 -7.39 4.71 11.26
C LYS A 12 -5.92 4.58 10.82
N GLU A 13 -5.20 3.59 11.34
CA GLU A 13 -3.82 3.34 10.93
C GLU A 13 -3.71 2.96 9.46
N LEU A 14 -4.67 2.19 8.92
CA LEU A 14 -4.72 1.84 7.51
C LEU A 14 -4.97 3.09 6.63
N LEU A 15 -5.85 3.99 7.07
CA LEU A 15 -6.11 5.27 6.40
C LEU A 15 -4.86 6.18 6.39
N GLU A 16 -4.08 6.19 7.48
CA GLU A 16 -2.81 6.92 7.54
C GLU A 16 -1.68 6.27 6.72
N LEU A 17 -1.71 4.95 6.57
CA LEU A 17 -0.70 4.18 5.84
C LEU A 17 -0.89 4.26 4.31
N LEU A 18 -2.14 4.34 3.85
CA LEU A 18 -2.50 4.41 2.44
C LEU A 18 -1.78 5.55 1.67
N PRO A 19 -1.80 6.83 2.11
CA PRO A 19 -1.12 7.91 1.40
C PRO A 19 0.40 7.72 1.40
N LYS A 20 0.99 7.19 2.49
CA LYS A 20 2.42 6.88 2.57
C LYS A 20 2.82 5.85 1.51
N LYS A 21 2.05 4.77 1.37
CA LYS A 21 2.30 3.73 0.36
C LYS A 21 2.06 4.21 -1.08
N ARG A 22 1.09 5.10 -1.30
CA ARG A 22 0.91 5.74 -2.61
C ARG A 22 2.09 6.64 -2.98
N LEU A 23 2.61 7.41 -2.03
CA LEU A 23 3.80 8.25 -2.27
C LEU A 23 5.03 7.39 -2.57
N GLU A 24 5.22 6.31 -1.82
CA GLU A 24 6.29 5.33 -2.06
C GLU A 24 6.22 4.74 -3.47
N LEU A 25 5.01 4.36 -3.91
CA LEU A 25 4.77 3.87 -5.27
C LEU A 25 5.11 4.92 -6.32
N SER A 26 4.65 6.16 -6.14
CA SER A 26 4.92 7.26 -7.08
C SER A 26 6.42 7.53 -7.20
N LYS A 27 7.16 7.55 -6.09
CA LYS A 27 8.61 7.70 -6.08
C LYS A 27 9.29 6.57 -6.86
N LYS A 28 8.91 5.32 -6.60
CA LYS A 28 9.48 4.16 -7.31
C LYS A 28 9.18 4.15 -8.80
N ILE A 29 7.98 4.58 -9.21
CA ILE A 29 7.63 4.74 -10.62
C ILE A 29 8.48 5.85 -11.25
N LEU A 30 8.67 6.98 -10.57
CA LEU A 30 9.52 8.06 -11.05
C LEU A 30 10.98 7.61 -11.18
N ASP A 31 11.53 6.96 -10.16
CA ASP A 31 12.90 6.44 -10.17
C ASP A 31 13.10 5.43 -11.31
N PHE A 32 12.11 4.57 -11.57
CA PHE A 32 12.14 3.67 -12.72
C PHE A 32 12.11 4.44 -14.05
N LYS A 33 11.21 5.41 -14.20
CA LYS A 33 11.12 6.26 -15.40
C LYS A 33 12.41 7.05 -15.65
N MET A 34 13.09 7.46 -14.59
CA MET A 34 14.39 8.14 -14.64
C MET A 34 15.58 7.18 -14.85
N GLY A 35 15.35 5.86 -14.91
CA GLY A 35 16.41 4.86 -15.05
C GLY A 35 17.26 4.64 -13.80
N LYS A 36 16.88 5.22 -12.65
CA LYS A 36 17.59 5.08 -11.36
C LYS A 36 17.41 3.71 -10.73
N VAL A 37 16.31 3.03 -11.04
CA VAL A 37 15.98 1.70 -10.51
C VAL A 37 15.60 0.78 -11.67
N LYS A 38 16.25 -0.37 -11.76
CA LYS A 38 15.93 -1.41 -12.77
C LYS A 38 14.90 -2.43 -12.25
N ASN A 39 14.74 -2.53 -10.94
CA ASN A 39 13.89 -3.52 -10.30
C ASN A 39 12.41 -3.08 -10.27
N THR A 40 11.63 -3.56 -11.23
CA THR A 40 10.18 -3.31 -11.32
C THR A 40 9.36 -4.11 -10.30
N ASN A 41 9.93 -5.16 -9.69
CA ASN A 41 9.22 -6.01 -8.74
C ASN A 41 8.83 -5.23 -7.48
N GLU A 42 9.66 -4.30 -7.02
CA GLU A 42 9.35 -3.44 -5.87
C GLU A 42 8.06 -2.63 -6.08
N ALA A 43 7.91 -2.01 -7.26
CA ALA A 43 6.69 -1.27 -7.60
C ALA A 43 5.45 -2.18 -7.67
N ARG A 44 5.63 -3.45 -8.04
CA ARG A 44 4.54 -4.46 -8.02
C ARG A 44 4.15 -4.82 -6.59
N PHE A 45 5.10 -5.02 -5.69
CA PHE A 45 4.81 -5.32 -4.28
C PHE A 45 4.09 -4.16 -3.59
N ILE A 46 4.54 -2.93 -3.80
CA ILE A 46 3.89 -1.74 -3.23
C ILE A 46 2.47 -1.58 -3.78
N ARG A 47 2.23 -1.87 -5.08
CA ARG A 47 0.87 -1.88 -5.65
C ARG A 47 -0.04 -2.91 -4.97
N LYS A 48 0.46 -4.11 -4.69
CA LYS A 48 -0.29 -5.13 -3.95
C LYS A 48 -0.61 -4.67 -2.52
N ASP A 49 0.33 -4.05 -1.84
CA ASP A 49 0.11 -3.52 -0.49
C ASP A 49 -0.96 -2.43 -0.48
N VAL A 50 -0.96 -1.51 -1.47
CA VAL A 50 -2.02 -0.49 -1.62
C VAL A 50 -3.39 -1.13 -1.85
N ALA A 51 -3.47 -2.16 -2.70
CA ALA A 51 -4.72 -2.88 -2.94
C ALA A 51 -5.24 -3.55 -1.66
N ARG A 52 -4.38 -4.25 -0.93
CA ARG A 52 -4.72 -4.89 0.36
C ARG A 52 -5.20 -3.88 1.40
N ILE A 53 -4.51 -2.75 1.55
CA ILE A 53 -4.91 -1.69 2.49
C ILE A 53 -6.32 -1.20 2.16
N LYS A 54 -6.63 -0.98 0.87
CA LYS A 54 -7.99 -0.58 0.45
C LYS A 54 -9.04 -1.64 0.79
N THR A 55 -8.76 -2.91 0.51
CA THR A 55 -9.67 -4.01 0.85
C THR A 55 -9.92 -4.07 2.36
N LEU A 56 -8.88 -3.99 3.18
CA LEU A 56 -9.02 -4.01 4.64
C LEU A 56 -9.74 -2.78 5.20
N ILE A 57 -9.60 -1.62 4.58
CA ILE A 57 -10.38 -0.42 4.94
C ILE A 57 -11.87 -0.66 4.64
N ALA A 58 -12.20 -1.24 3.48
CA ALA A 58 -13.58 -1.56 3.12
C ALA A 58 -14.17 -2.61 4.08
N GLU A 59 -13.47 -3.74 4.29
CA GLU A 59 -13.90 -4.79 5.23
C GLU A 59 -14.17 -4.24 6.64
N LYS A 60 -13.26 -3.41 7.17
CA LYS A 60 -13.41 -2.80 8.50
C LYS A 60 -14.49 -1.70 8.53
N SER A 61 -14.80 -1.07 7.40
CA SER A 61 -15.89 -0.10 7.31
C SER A 61 -17.26 -0.78 7.26
N ASP A 62 -17.35 -1.92 6.57
CA ASP A 62 -18.58 -2.71 6.44
C ASP A 62 -18.94 -3.43 7.75
N LEU A 63 -17.94 -3.77 8.58
CA LEU A 63 -18.12 -4.32 9.93
C LEU A 63 -18.69 -3.31 10.96
N VAL A 64 -18.77 -2.02 10.63
CA VAL A 64 -19.22 -0.94 11.53
C VAL A 64 -20.64 -0.46 11.17
N ASN A 65 -21.29 -1.06 10.16
CA ASN A 65 -22.72 -0.87 9.86
C ASN A 65 -23.55 -2.05 10.36
#